data_AF-A0A1W2G5V1-F1
#
_entry.id   AF-A0A1W2G5V1-F1
#
_cell.length_a   1.000
_cell.length_b   1.000
_cell.length_c   1.000
_cell.angle_alpha   90.00
_cell.angle_beta   90.00
_cell.angle_gamma   90.00
#
_symmetry.space_group_name_H-M   'P 1'
#
loop_
_entity.id
_entity.type
_entity.pdbx_description
1 polymer ?
#
loop_
_entity_poly.entity_id
_entity_poly.type
_entity_poly.pdbx_seq_one_letter_code
_entity_poly.pdbx_strand_id
1 'polypeptide(L)'
;MPEDLVVLLGKEKQKESIFAAIYTRELWKAEPFRNKLKSIITIHWQPNEKIIQQFARETLLREVFGSKADYGDKLFELIDWHHSRKWKLDHLTKIDKMKSDAFNGMTGLTRIRFWELLPVSFNLKLFERAPQMCVLVDAMVVKIPVVSFQYYMDIHMSFAFNSIRKAGHPLATDLISYIYDLQFIQQKIAISLHEFLRLVIYAENQKENAFFINAEINAIMGADLVFSYLKASIEKIILVVAITHGIKNLDGKKEHRQKLNALKEKLPKHVKNQHYCQFILEFIESENLSELNNYRSGILHKKGISDLQPHNYVGSKASDIPLRKIFEVLVEQHSKNTAMLLGAYALLTDELVRKDPPNINPTEIPN
;
A
#
# COMPACT_ATOMS: atom_id res chain seq x y z
N MET A 1 28.59 -17.11 15.99
CA MET A 1 28.14 -16.39 14.78
C MET A 1 27.36 -15.18 15.26
N PRO A 2 27.42 -14.01 14.60
CA PRO A 2 26.59 -12.91 15.03
C PRO A 2 25.15 -13.28 14.66
N GLU A 3 24.34 -13.64 15.65
CA GLU A 3 22.89 -13.78 15.47
C GLU A 3 22.33 -12.37 15.21
N ASP A 4 21.45 -12.24 14.22
CA ASP A 4 20.75 -11.00 13.97
C ASP A 4 19.81 -10.72 15.14
N LEU A 5 19.84 -9.48 15.65
CA LEU A 5 18.95 -9.08 16.73
C LEU A 5 17.57 -8.79 16.13
N VAL A 6 16.53 -9.45 16.63
CA VAL A 6 15.15 -9.20 16.22
C VAL A 6 14.46 -8.32 17.27
N VAL A 7 13.99 -7.15 16.84
CA VAL A 7 13.25 -6.20 17.68
C VAL A 7 11.80 -6.14 17.22
N LEU A 8 10.88 -6.54 18.09
CA LEU A 8 9.44 -6.45 17.83
C LEU A 8 8.99 -4.99 17.91
N LEU A 9 8.09 -4.60 17.00
CA LEU A 9 7.35 -3.35 17.10
C LEU A 9 6.21 -3.51 18.11
N GLY A 10 6.02 -2.51 18.98
CA GLY A 10 5.08 -2.56 20.09
C GLY A 10 5.52 -3.47 21.23
N LYS A 11 4.73 -3.44 22.30
CA LYS A 11 5.01 -4.19 23.55
C LYS A 11 4.43 -5.60 23.59
N GLU A 12 3.43 -5.88 22.77
CA GLU A 12 2.69 -7.15 22.80
C GLU A 12 3.02 -8.00 21.56
N LYS A 13 3.48 -9.24 21.78
CA LYS A 13 3.60 -10.20 20.67
C LYS A 13 2.20 -10.68 20.27
N GLN A 14 1.77 -10.27 19.10
CA GLN A 14 0.49 -10.66 18.51
C GLN A 14 0.64 -11.26 17.11
N LYS A 15 -0.46 -11.79 16.57
CA LYS A 15 -0.51 -12.25 15.18
C LYS A 15 -0.06 -11.10 14.27
N GLU A 16 0.74 -11.41 13.25
CA GLU A 16 1.26 -10.42 12.28
C GLU A 16 2.10 -9.30 12.91
N SER A 17 2.74 -9.55 14.06
CA SER A 17 3.69 -8.59 14.66
C SER A 17 4.81 -8.25 13.69
N ILE A 18 5.00 -6.94 13.50
CA ILE A 18 6.09 -6.39 12.69
C ILE A 18 7.37 -6.40 13.54
N PHE A 19 8.51 -6.68 12.90
CA PHE A 19 9.80 -6.68 13.56
C PHE A 19 10.89 -6.12 12.67
N ALA A 20 11.93 -5.56 13.30
CA ALA A 20 13.18 -5.19 12.66
C ALA A 20 14.22 -6.29 12.88
N ALA A 21 14.88 -6.74 11.81
CA ALA A 21 16.10 -7.52 11.92
C ALA A 21 17.30 -6.56 11.86
N ILE A 22 18.17 -6.61 12.86
CA ILE A 22 19.34 -5.72 12.97
C ILE A 22 20.62 -6.54 12.99
N TYR A 23 21.50 -6.25 12.04
CA TYR A 23 22.82 -6.86 11.98
C TYR A 23 23.67 -6.38 13.15
N THR A 24 24.09 -7.33 13.99
CA THR A 24 24.94 -7.04 15.17
C THR A 24 26.25 -6.35 14.82
N ARG A 25 26.77 -6.53 13.61
CA ARG A 25 27.95 -5.79 13.11
C ARG A 25 27.70 -4.28 13.03
N GLU A 26 26.50 -3.86 12.64
CA GLU A 26 26.15 -2.45 12.53
C GLU A 26 25.97 -1.82 13.91
N LEU A 27 25.31 -2.53 14.82
CA LEU A 27 25.20 -2.15 16.23
C LEU A 27 26.59 -1.97 16.87
N TRP A 28 27.49 -2.94 16.70
CA TRP A 28 28.86 -2.83 17.23
C TRP A 28 29.58 -1.61 16.68
N LYS A 29 29.42 -1.25 15.40
CA LYS A 29 30.05 -0.04 14.84
C LYS A 29 29.52 1.23 15.50
N ALA A 30 28.22 1.31 15.76
CA ALA A 30 27.56 2.47 16.36
C ALA A 30 27.80 2.62 17.87
N GLU A 31 28.25 1.58 18.57
CA GLU A 31 28.50 1.65 20.02
C GLU A 31 29.53 2.72 20.42
N PRO A 32 29.29 3.46 21.54
CA PRO A 32 30.28 4.35 22.11
C PRO A 32 31.56 3.62 22.49
N PHE A 33 32.70 4.29 22.36
CA PHE A 33 34.02 3.70 22.66
C PHE A 33 34.11 3.09 24.07
N ARG A 34 33.50 3.74 25.07
CA ARG A 34 33.47 3.23 26.46
C ARG A 34 32.76 1.87 26.57
N ASN A 35 31.64 1.69 25.87
CA ASN A 35 30.90 0.43 25.86
C ASN A 35 31.67 -0.67 25.12
N LYS A 36 32.32 -0.34 24.00
CA LYS A 36 33.20 -1.25 23.27
C LYS A 36 34.35 -1.74 24.17
N LEU A 37 35.04 -0.81 24.83
CA LEU A 37 36.15 -1.13 25.73
C LEU A 37 35.69 -1.99 26.90
N LYS A 38 34.57 -1.63 27.56
CA LYS A 38 33.97 -2.43 28.62
C LYS A 38 33.69 -3.86 28.14
N SER A 39 33.07 -4.00 26.97
CA SER A 39 32.69 -5.30 26.40
C SER A 39 33.90 -6.19 26.07
N ILE A 40 35.00 -5.59 25.61
CA ILE A 40 36.28 -6.29 25.39
C ILE A 40 36.86 -6.76 26.72
N ILE A 41 36.86 -5.90 27.75
CA ILE A 41 37.38 -6.25 29.09
C ILE A 41 36.52 -7.32 29.76
N THR A 42 35.20 -7.28 29.60
CA THR A 42 34.27 -8.25 30.19
C THR A 42 34.06 -9.50 29.34
N ILE A 43 34.61 -9.55 28.12
CA ILE A 43 34.41 -10.63 27.13
C ILE A 43 32.89 -10.91 26.91
N HIS A 44 32.08 -9.88 27.10
CA HIS A 44 30.62 -9.96 27.04
C HIS A 44 30.10 -8.64 26.52
N TRP A 45 29.45 -8.67 25.34
CA TRP A 45 28.87 -7.49 24.74
C TRP A 45 27.36 -7.46 24.97
N GLN A 46 26.89 -6.36 25.55
CA GLN A 46 25.48 -6.02 25.62
C GLN A 46 25.27 -4.73 24.84
N PRO A 47 24.54 -4.76 23.71
CA PRO A 47 24.26 -3.56 22.95
C PRO A 47 23.41 -2.57 23.76
N ASN A 48 23.66 -1.29 23.55
CA ASN A 48 22.92 -0.20 24.16
C ASN A 48 21.48 -0.19 23.63
N GLU A 49 20.50 -0.30 24.52
CA GLU A 49 19.07 -0.33 24.17
C GLU A 49 18.65 0.88 23.32
N LYS A 50 19.20 2.07 23.57
CA LYS A 50 18.88 3.26 22.76
C LYS A 50 19.33 3.10 21.30
N ILE A 51 20.50 2.48 21.09
CA ILE A 51 21.04 2.23 19.75
C ILE A 51 20.21 1.15 19.06
N ILE A 52 19.84 0.08 19.79
CA ILE A 52 18.95 -0.97 19.28
C ILE A 52 17.63 -0.36 18.79
N GLN A 53 16.97 0.45 19.62
CA GLN A 53 15.69 1.08 19.28
C GLN A 53 15.81 2.05 18.10
N GLN A 54 16.90 2.82 18.04
CA GLN A 54 17.17 3.69 16.90
C GLN A 54 17.30 2.89 15.59
N PHE A 55 18.15 1.86 15.57
CA PHE A 55 18.33 1.01 14.39
C PHE A 55 17.03 0.28 14.01
N ALA A 56 16.27 -0.21 15.00
CA ALA A 56 14.97 -0.83 14.75
C ALA A 56 14.01 0.12 14.03
N ARG A 57 13.91 1.36 14.53
CA ARG A 57 13.07 2.40 13.91
C ARG A 57 13.54 2.73 12.49
N GLU A 58 14.84 2.94 12.29
CA GLU A 58 15.40 3.26 10.97
C GLU A 58 15.14 2.13 9.95
N THR A 59 15.35 0.87 10.35
CA THR A 59 15.05 -0.30 9.54
C THR A 59 13.56 -0.36 9.17
N LEU A 60 12.67 -0.19 10.14
CA LEU A 60 11.22 -0.24 9.91
C LEU A 60 10.70 0.91 9.05
N LEU A 61 11.21 2.13 9.26
CA LEU A 61 10.87 3.27 8.38
C LEU A 61 11.33 3.00 6.95
N ARG A 62 12.53 2.46 6.75
CA ARG A 62 13.04 2.16 5.41
C ARG A 62 12.26 1.04 4.71
N GLU A 63 11.93 -0.03 5.44
CA GLU A 63 11.47 -1.29 4.86
C GLU A 63 9.95 -1.47 4.89
N VAL A 64 9.25 -0.75 5.76
CA VAL A 64 7.80 -0.91 5.97
C VAL A 64 7.08 0.41 5.77
N PHE A 65 7.43 1.45 6.53
CA PHE A 65 6.57 2.63 6.65
C PHE A 65 6.86 3.73 5.62
N GLY A 66 8.05 3.74 5.03
CA GLY A 66 8.48 4.76 4.08
C GLY A 66 8.94 6.06 4.73
N SER A 67 8.97 7.11 3.92
CA SER A 67 9.50 8.42 4.29
C SER A 67 8.40 9.37 4.81
N LYS A 68 8.77 10.60 5.16
CA LYS A 68 7.79 11.67 5.46
C LYS A 68 6.80 11.90 4.31
N ALA A 69 7.24 11.77 3.06
CA ALA A 69 6.36 11.88 1.88
C ALA A 69 5.30 10.75 1.83
N ASP A 70 5.54 9.66 2.55
CA ASP A 70 4.67 8.49 2.66
C ASP A 70 3.96 8.43 4.02
N TYR A 71 3.95 9.52 4.79
CA TYR A 71 3.38 9.55 6.15
C TYR A 71 4.05 8.55 7.12
N GLY A 72 5.28 8.14 6.82
CA GLY A 72 5.93 6.98 7.44
C GLY A 72 6.13 7.09 8.95
N ASP A 73 6.58 8.25 9.45
CA ASP A 73 6.74 8.46 10.90
C ASP A 73 5.41 8.31 11.64
N LYS A 74 4.33 8.85 11.08
CA LYS A 74 3.01 8.79 11.69
C LYS A 74 2.43 7.37 11.66
N LEU A 75 2.57 6.68 10.54
CA LEU A 75 2.20 5.26 10.43
C LEU A 75 2.97 4.40 11.43
N PHE A 76 4.28 4.64 11.58
CA PHE A 76 5.10 3.96 12.57
C PHE A 76 4.52 4.13 13.98
N GLU A 77 4.21 5.35 14.39
CA GLU A 77 3.65 5.65 15.73
C GLU A 77 2.29 5.01 15.95
N LEU A 78 1.38 5.10 14.98
CA LEU A 78 0.05 4.50 15.05
C LEU A 78 0.14 2.97 15.15
N ILE A 79 1.05 2.36 14.39
CA ILE A 79 1.20 0.91 14.34
C ILE A 79 1.98 0.40 15.56
N ASP A 80 2.95 1.14 16.09
CA ASP A 80 3.57 0.84 17.39
C ASP A 80 2.54 0.86 18.53
N TRP A 81 1.67 1.87 18.54
CA TRP A 81 0.54 1.94 19.46
C TRP A 81 -0.41 0.76 19.28
N HIS A 82 -0.76 0.45 18.03
CA HIS A 82 -1.65 -0.68 17.70
C HIS A 82 -1.05 -2.02 18.14
N HIS A 83 0.26 -2.22 18.01
CA HIS A 83 0.99 -3.41 18.45
C HIS A 83 1.31 -3.43 19.95
N SER A 84 1.17 -2.32 20.64
CA SER A 84 1.28 -2.26 22.10
C SER A 84 -0.03 -2.62 22.81
N ARG A 85 -1.12 -2.85 22.06
CA ARG A 85 -2.43 -3.23 22.60
C ARG A 85 -2.68 -4.72 22.41
N LYS A 86 -3.36 -5.32 23.40
CA LYS A 86 -3.79 -6.72 23.32
C LYS A 86 -5.16 -6.83 22.66
N TRP A 87 -5.17 -7.27 21.39
CA TRP A 87 -6.40 -7.46 20.63
C TRP A 87 -6.96 -8.88 20.75
N LYS A 88 -8.29 -9.00 20.79
CA LYS A 88 -9.00 -10.29 20.71
C LYS A 88 -9.49 -10.52 19.27
N LEU A 89 -9.03 -11.62 18.66
CA LEU A 89 -9.34 -12.01 17.27
C LEU A 89 -10.25 -13.26 17.23
N ASP A 90 -11.30 -13.24 18.03
CA ASP A 90 -12.22 -14.35 18.29
C ASP A 90 -13.43 -14.44 17.33
N HIS A 91 -13.65 -13.43 16.50
CA HIS A 91 -14.77 -13.41 15.53
C HIS A 91 -14.39 -13.89 14.12
N LEU A 92 -13.12 -14.22 13.89
CA LEU A 92 -12.64 -14.70 12.59
C LEU A 92 -13.12 -16.12 12.29
N THR A 93 -13.74 -16.31 11.13
CA THR A 93 -14.02 -17.65 10.60
C THR A 93 -12.74 -18.34 10.12
N LYS A 94 -12.79 -19.66 9.88
CA LYS A 94 -11.66 -20.40 9.30
C LYS A 94 -11.22 -19.82 7.95
N ILE A 95 -12.18 -19.42 7.10
CA ILE A 95 -11.90 -18.84 5.79
C ILE A 95 -11.23 -17.47 5.93
N ASP A 96 -11.68 -16.64 6.87
CA ASP A 96 -11.09 -15.32 7.12
C ASP A 96 -9.61 -15.47 7.55
N LYS A 97 -9.32 -16.43 8.43
CA LYS A 97 -7.94 -16.77 8.86
C LYS A 97 -7.07 -17.18 7.67
N MET A 98 -7.54 -18.12 6.85
CA MET A 98 -6.82 -18.57 5.65
C MET A 98 -6.49 -17.41 4.69
N LYS A 99 -7.47 -16.53 4.43
CA LYS A 99 -7.26 -15.33 3.60
C LYS A 99 -6.20 -14.40 4.20
N SER A 100 -6.29 -14.13 5.51
CA SER A 100 -5.29 -13.30 6.19
C SER A 100 -3.88 -13.90 6.11
N ASP A 101 -3.72 -15.18 6.44
CA ASP A 101 -2.42 -15.84 6.48
C ASP A 101 -1.77 -15.92 5.10
N ALA A 102 -2.57 -16.22 4.06
CA ALA A 102 -2.09 -16.27 2.68
C ALA A 102 -1.55 -14.91 2.21
N PHE A 103 -2.27 -13.83 2.52
CA PHE A 103 -1.83 -12.49 2.16
C PHE A 103 -0.61 -12.05 2.96
N ASN A 104 -0.51 -12.36 4.26
CA ASN A 104 0.68 -12.01 5.04
C ASN A 104 1.94 -12.69 4.49
N GLY A 105 1.83 -13.96 4.09
CA GLY A 105 2.92 -14.66 3.41
C GLY A 105 3.34 -13.96 2.12
N MET A 106 2.36 -13.54 1.32
CA MET A 106 2.58 -12.75 0.10
C MET A 106 3.21 -11.39 0.39
N THR A 107 2.76 -10.67 1.42
CA THR A 107 3.30 -9.37 1.86
C THR A 107 4.76 -9.51 2.23
N GLY A 108 5.13 -10.53 3.01
CA GLY A 108 6.51 -10.80 3.38
C GLY A 108 7.42 -11.02 2.17
N LEU A 109 7.01 -11.89 1.25
CA LEU A 109 7.76 -12.14 0.00
C LEU A 109 7.86 -10.89 -0.88
N THR A 110 6.79 -10.10 -0.95
CA THR A 110 6.73 -8.87 -1.73
C THR A 110 7.68 -7.80 -1.18
N ARG A 111 7.75 -7.65 0.15
CA ARG A 111 8.68 -6.71 0.80
C ARG A 111 10.14 -7.09 0.56
N ILE A 112 10.49 -8.38 0.67
CA ILE A 112 11.83 -8.88 0.35
C ILE A 112 12.21 -8.51 -1.09
N ARG A 113 11.29 -8.69 -2.05
CA ARG A 113 11.52 -8.34 -3.46
C ARG A 113 11.82 -6.85 -3.67
N PHE A 114 11.15 -5.97 -2.92
CA PHE A 114 11.37 -4.52 -3.05
C PHE A 114 12.69 -4.04 -2.43
N TRP A 115 13.33 -4.83 -1.57
CA TRP A 115 14.65 -4.49 -1.03
C TRP A 115 15.75 -4.51 -2.09
N GLU A 116 15.58 -5.27 -3.17
CA GLU A 116 16.60 -5.45 -4.21
C GLU A 116 16.76 -4.24 -5.13
N LEU A 117 15.80 -3.29 -5.18
CA LEU A 117 15.83 -2.11 -6.05
C LEU A 117 15.36 -0.85 -5.31
N LEU A 118 16.32 0.00 -4.95
CA LEU A 118 16.11 1.26 -4.22
C LEU A 118 16.15 2.52 -5.13
N PRO A 119 15.20 2.73 -6.05
CA PRO A 119 14.87 4.09 -6.42
C PRO A 119 13.74 4.60 -5.53
N VAL A 120 14.00 5.68 -4.78
CA VAL A 120 12.98 6.46 -4.04
C VAL A 120 11.80 6.88 -4.95
N SER A 121 11.99 6.87 -6.28
CA SER A 121 10.96 7.14 -7.28
C SER A 121 9.84 6.09 -7.36
N PHE A 122 9.97 4.93 -6.72
CA PHE A 122 8.90 3.93 -6.66
C PHE A 122 7.87 4.20 -5.55
N ASN A 123 8.21 5.01 -4.55
CA ASN A 123 7.29 5.37 -3.47
C ASN A 123 6.07 6.14 -4.00
N LEU A 124 4.90 5.87 -3.43
CA LEU A 124 3.66 6.53 -3.81
C LEU A 124 3.59 7.99 -3.37
N LYS A 125 4.37 8.39 -2.37
CA LYS A 125 4.44 9.77 -1.83
C LYS A 125 3.07 10.35 -1.53
N LEU A 126 2.23 9.53 -0.90
CA LEU A 126 0.80 9.81 -0.74
C LEU A 126 0.55 11.07 0.11
N PHE A 127 1.42 11.37 1.06
CA PHE A 127 1.27 12.56 1.91
C PHE A 127 1.60 13.86 1.17
N GLU A 128 2.51 13.81 0.19
CA GLU A 128 2.76 14.96 -0.69
C GLU A 128 1.59 15.19 -1.67
N ARG A 129 0.94 14.11 -2.11
CA ARG A 129 -0.09 14.15 -3.17
C ARG A 129 -1.53 14.31 -2.66
N ALA A 130 -1.84 13.74 -1.51
CA ALA A 130 -3.18 13.72 -0.91
C ALA A 130 -3.10 13.73 0.63
N PRO A 131 -2.53 14.78 1.25
CA PRO A 131 -2.33 14.85 2.70
C PRO A 131 -3.65 14.70 3.50
N GLN A 132 -4.74 15.25 2.98
CA GLN A 132 -6.07 15.17 3.59
C GLN A 132 -6.63 13.75 3.67
N MET A 133 -6.15 12.84 2.82
CA MET A 133 -6.56 11.43 2.87
C MET A 133 -5.69 10.66 3.86
N CYS A 134 -4.41 11.04 4.02
CA CYS A 134 -3.49 10.39 4.94
C CYS A 134 -3.91 10.59 6.39
N VAL A 135 -4.40 11.77 6.78
CA VAL A 135 -4.85 12.04 8.17
C VAL A 135 -6.02 11.17 8.62
N LEU A 136 -6.73 10.52 7.69
CA LEU A 136 -7.83 9.60 8.04
C LEU A 136 -7.29 8.35 8.77
N VAL A 137 -6.03 7.97 8.54
CA VAL A 137 -5.45 6.76 9.14
C VAL A 137 -5.38 6.80 10.66
N ASP A 138 -5.29 8.00 11.23
CA ASP A 138 -5.26 8.23 12.67
C ASP A 138 -6.50 7.67 13.35
N ALA A 139 -7.69 7.94 12.79
CA ALA A 139 -8.94 7.38 13.31
C ALA A 139 -9.14 5.92 12.87
N MET A 140 -8.68 5.55 11.68
CA MET A 140 -8.87 4.20 11.12
C MET A 140 -8.15 3.12 11.92
N VAL A 141 -7.04 3.43 12.60
CA VAL A 141 -6.23 2.47 13.36
C VAL A 141 -7.05 1.58 14.32
N VAL A 142 -8.16 2.11 14.85
CA VAL A 142 -9.02 1.39 15.80
C VAL A 142 -9.90 0.30 15.19
N LYS A 143 -10.07 0.27 13.86
CA LYS A 143 -10.84 -0.76 13.13
C LYS A 143 -10.09 -1.37 11.95
N ILE A 144 -9.42 -0.54 11.16
CA ILE A 144 -8.68 -0.89 9.94
C ILE A 144 -7.30 -0.22 10.01
N PRO A 145 -6.36 -0.76 10.78
CA PRO A 145 -5.02 -0.22 10.89
C PRO A 145 -4.26 -0.40 9.58
N VAL A 146 -3.84 0.75 9.05
CA VAL A 146 -3.02 0.86 7.84
C VAL A 146 -1.56 0.71 8.24
N VAL A 147 -0.92 -0.35 7.74
CA VAL A 147 0.47 -0.67 8.06
C VAL A 147 1.41 0.17 7.20
N SER A 148 1.11 0.30 5.90
CA SER A 148 1.94 1.05 4.97
C SER A 148 1.13 1.48 3.76
N PHE A 149 1.56 2.57 3.12
CA PHE A 149 1.21 2.87 1.74
C PHE A 149 2.43 3.35 0.94
N GLN A 150 3.62 2.93 1.34
CA GLN A 150 4.87 3.28 0.66
C GLN A 150 4.82 2.85 -0.81
N TYR A 151 4.37 1.61 -1.09
CA TYR A 151 4.28 1.07 -2.45
C TYR A 151 2.85 0.71 -2.86
N TYR A 152 2.02 0.35 -1.89
CA TYR A 152 0.61 0.01 -2.03
C TYR A 152 -0.05 0.03 -0.64
N MET A 153 -1.37 0.15 -0.58
CA MET A 153 -2.10 0.09 0.69
C MET A 153 -2.00 -1.29 1.33
N ASP A 154 -1.28 -1.38 2.45
CA ASP A 154 -1.17 -2.57 3.30
C ASP A 154 -1.89 -2.33 4.62
N ILE A 155 -2.71 -3.29 5.06
CA ILE A 155 -3.49 -3.22 6.30
C ILE A 155 -3.30 -4.49 7.13
N HIS A 156 -3.49 -4.39 8.45
CA HIS A 156 -3.51 -5.57 9.31
C HIS A 156 -4.83 -6.35 9.11
N MET A 157 -4.85 -7.24 8.13
CA MET A 157 -6.11 -7.83 7.64
C MET A 157 -6.82 -8.70 8.67
N SER A 158 -6.10 -9.47 9.47
CA SER A 158 -6.72 -10.28 10.54
C SER A 158 -7.55 -9.40 11.47
N PHE A 159 -7.04 -8.21 11.80
CA PHE A 159 -7.73 -7.26 12.65
C PHE A 159 -8.92 -6.61 11.92
N ALA A 160 -8.74 -6.15 10.69
CA ALA A 160 -9.82 -5.55 9.90
C ALA A 160 -10.99 -6.52 9.70
N PHE A 161 -10.71 -7.78 9.35
CA PHE A 161 -11.74 -8.81 9.19
C PHE A 161 -12.45 -9.11 10.52
N ASN A 162 -11.71 -9.17 11.62
CA ASN A 162 -12.28 -9.37 12.94
C ASN A 162 -13.21 -8.20 13.32
N SER A 163 -12.79 -6.96 13.06
CA SER A 163 -13.61 -5.75 13.27
C SER A 163 -14.92 -5.79 12.48
N ILE A 164 -14.87 -6.21 11.20
CA ILE A 164 -16.07 -6.35 10.35
C ILE A 164 -17.03 -7.40 10.92
N ARG A 165 -16.51 -8.57 11.32
CA ARG A 165 -17.32 -9.66 11.89
C ARG A 165 -17.91 -9.27 13.23
N LYS A 166 -17.10 -8.69 14.11
CA LYS A 166 -17.50 -8.25 15.45
C LYS A 166 -18.60 -7.18 15.39
N ALA A 167 -18.51 -6.25 14.45
CA ALA A 167 -19.54 -5.23 14.23
C ALA A 167 -20.87 -5.79 13.68
N GLY A 168 -20.95 -7.10 13.39
CA GLY A 168 -22.17 -7.72 12.87
C GLY A 168 -22.58 -7.17 11.50
N HIS A 169 -21.63 -6.78 10.65
CA HIS A 169 -21.95 -6.19 9.36
C HIS A 169 -22.77 -7.18 8.50
N PRO A 170 -23.94 -6.79 7.96
CA PRO A 170 -24.87 -7.72 7.30
C PRO A 170 -24.29 -8.38 6.04
N LEU A 171 -23.29 -7.74 5.42
CA LEU A 171 -22.57 -8.24 4.24
C LEU A 171 -21.09 -8.53 4.54
N ALA A 172 -20.78 -8.93 5.78
CA ALA A 172 -19.41 -9.16 6.23
C ALA A 172 -18.61 -10.09 5.30
N THR A 173 -19.22 -11.19 4.82
CA THR A 173 -18.54 -12.17 3.95
C THR A 173 -18.13 -11.55 2.62
N ASP A 174 -19.04 -10.84 1.96
CA ASP A 174 -18.76 -10.19 0.68
C ASP A 174 -17.71 -9.10 0.87
N LEU A 175 -17.89 -8.24 1.89
CA LEU A 175 -16.98 -7.15 2.20
C LEU A 175 -15.55 -7.63 2.45
N ILE A 176 -15.37 -8.68 3.29
CA ILE A 176 -14.06 -9.30 3.53
C ILE A 176 -13.46 -9.84 2.23
N SER A 177 -14.28 -10.44 1.36
CA SER A 177 -13.80 -10.92 0.06
C SER A 177 -13.34 -9.80 -0.86
N TYR A 178 -14.09 -8.70 -0.94
CA TYR A 178 -13.70 -7.54 -1.74
C TYR A 178 -12.47 -6.83 -1.19
N ILE A 179 -12.32 -6.73 0.13
CA ILE A 179 -11.11 -6.20 0.76
C ILE A 179 -9.91 -7.07 0.44
N TYR A 180 -10.03 -8.40 0.60
CA TYR A 180 -8.96 -9.34 0.24
C TYR A 180 -8.55 -9.21 -1.24
N ASP A 181 -9.53 -9.18 -2.15
CA ASP A 181 -9.27 -8.99 -3.58
C ASP A 181 -8.56 -7.65 -3.86
N LEU A 182 -9.00 -6.57 -3.21
CA LEU A 182 -8.39 -5.25 -3.36
C LEU A 182 -6.94 -5.24 -2.89
N GLN A 183 -6.68 -5.78 -1.71
CA GLN A 183 -5.34 -5.90 -1.15
C GLN A 183 -4.42 -6.69 -2.08
N PHE A 184 -4.92 -7.77 -2.67
CA PHE A 184 -4.18 -8.56 -3.66
C PHE A 184 -3.94 -7.81 -4.98
N ILE A 185 -4.93 -7.05 -5.48
CA ILE A 185 -4.77 -6.18 -6.66
C ILE A 185 -3.72 -5.09 -6.39
N GLN A 186 -3.74 -4.48 -5.21
CA GLN A 186 -2.79 -3.47 -4.76
C GLN A 186 -1.36 -4.00 -4.78
N GLN A 187 -1.12 -5.21 -4.22
CA GLN A 187 0.17 -5.88 -4.31
C GLN A 187 0.60 -6.17 -5.75
N LYS A 188 -0.32 -6.67 -6.59
CA LYS A 188 -0.03 -6.94 -8.00
C LYS A 188 0.39 -5.68 -8.75
N ILE A 189 -0.30 -4.57 -8.54
CA ILE A 189 0.07 -3.28 -9.14
C ILE A 189 1.49 -2.90 -8.72
N ALA A 190 1.80 -2.95 -7.43
CA ALA A 190 3.14 -2.60 -6.93
C ALA A 190 4.23 -3.52 -7.51
N ILE A 191 4.02 -4.85 -7.52
CA ILE A 191 4.97 -5.80 -8.11
C ILE A 191 5.17 -5.50 -9.60
N SER A 192 4.09 -5.30 -10.35
CA SER A 192 4.19 -5.02 -11.79
C SER A 192 4.86 -3.68 -12.08
N LEU A 193 4.61 -2.64 -11.27
CA LEU A 193 5.29 -1.34 -11.37
C LEU A 193 6.78 -1.46 -11.05
N HIS A 194 7.14 -2.22 -10.01
CA HIS A 194 8.52 -2.49 -9.65
C HIS A 194 9.27 -3.19 -10.79
N GLU A 195 8.67 -4.22 -11.38
CA GLU A 195 9.23 -4.92 -12.54
C GLU A 195 9.33 -4.02 -13.77
N PHE A 196 8.32 -3.18 -14.01
CA PHE A 196 8.35 -2.19 -15.08
C PHE A 196 9.52 -1.22 -14.88
N LEU A 197 9.70 -0.68 -13.67
CA LEU A 197 10.80 0.22 -13.37
C LEU A 197 12.15 -0.45 -13.56
N ARG A 198 12.29 -1.72 -13.17
CA ARG A 198 13.51 -2.51 -13.42
C ARG A 198 13.83 -2.59 -14.92
N LEU A 199 12.82 -2.83 -15.75
CA LEU A 199 12.98 -2.85 -17.20
C LEU A 199 13.33 -1.47 -17.78
N VAL A 200 12.72 -0.39 -17.25
CA VAL A 200 13.07 0.99 -17.62
C VAL A 200 14.53 1.29 -17.32
N ILE A 201 14.99 1.00 -16.10
CA ILE A 201 16.39 1.22 -15.69
C ILE A 201 17.34 0.37 -16.53
N TYR A 202 16.97 -0.88 -16.83
CA TYR A 202 17.77 -1.74 -17.70
C TYR A 202 17.88 -1.15 -19.12
N ALA A 203 16.77 -0.69 -19.70
CA ALA A 203 16.74 -0.05 -21.02
C ALA A 203 17.58 1.24 -21.03
N GLU A 204 17.47 2.08 -20.00
CA GLU A 204 18.27 3.31 -19.83
C GLU A 204 19.79 3.04 -19.90
N ASN A 205 20.23 1.89 -19.36
CA ASN A 205 21.65 1.53 -19.24
C ASN A 205 22.22 0.73 -20.42
N GLN A 206 21.39 0.16 -21.31
CA GLN A 206 21.80 -0.81 -22.34
C GLN A 206 21.40 -0.38 -23.78
N LYS A 207 21.37 0.94 -24.03
CA LYS A 207 20.83 1.58 -25.26
C LYS A 207 21.34 1.07 -26.61
N GLU A 208 22.47 0.37 -26.67
CA GLU A 208 23.11 -0.06 -27.93
C GLU A 208 22.93 -1.56 -28.28
N ASN A 209 22.21 -2.33 -27.46
CA ASN A 209 22.19 -3.79 -27.56
C ASN A 209 20.84 -4.34 -28.05
N ALA A 210 20.82 -5.44 -28.82
CA ALA A 210 19.57 -6.03 -29.34
C ALA A 210 18.59 -6.50 -28.23
N PHE A 211 19.12 -6.77 -27.02
CA PHE A 211 18.32 -7.03 -25.81
C PHE A 211 17.44 -5.86 -25.37
N PHE A 212 17.73 -4.64 -25.84
CA PHE A 212 16.95 -3.43 -25.61
C PHE A 212 15.51 -3.58 -26.14
N ILE A 213 15.36 -4.04 -27.38
CA ILE A 213 14.05 -4.17 -28.04
C ILE A 213 13.13 -5.13 -27.27
N ASN A 214 13.67 -6.24 -26.78
CA ASN A 214 12.90 -7.22 -25.99
C ASN A 214 12.50 -6.66 -24.62
N ALA A 215 13.38 -5.90 -23.95
CA ALA A 215 13.06 -5.27 -22.67
C ALA A 215 11.94 -4.21 -22.82
N GLU A 216 11.95 -3.44 -23.91
CA GLU A 216 10.91 -2.43 -24.18
C GLU A 216 9.55 -3.05 -24.51
N ILE A 217 9.51 -4.10 -25.36
CA ILE A 217 8.26 -4.82 -25.65
C ILE A 217 7.68 -5.42 -24.37
N ASN A 218 8.53 -6.04 -23.55
CA ASN A 218 8.11 -6.58 -22.25
C ASN A 218 7.62 -5.48 -21.29
N ALA A 219 8.25 -4.30 -21.31
CA ALA A 219 7.79 -3.16 -20.53
C ALA A 219 6.39 -2.71 -21.00
N ILE A 220 6.18 -2.52 -22.31
CA ILE A 220 4.88 -2.13 -22.89
C ILE A 220 3.77 -3.14 -22.50
N MET A 221 4.05 -4.44 -22.61
CA MET A 221 3.11 -5.48 -22.15
C MET A 221 2.86 -5.41 -20.64
N GLY A 222 3.90 -5.13 -19.84
CA GLY A 222 3.79 -4.89 -18.41
C GLY A 222 2.91 -3.69 -18.07
N ALA A 223 3.05 -2.57 -18.80
CA ALA A 223 2.19 -1.40 -18.64
C ALA A 223 0.72 -1.71 -18.90
N ASP A 224 0.40 -2.48 -19.94
CA ASP A 224 -0.98 -2.89 -20.23
C ASP A 224 -1.63 -3.67 -19.07
N LEU A 225 -0.84 -4.57 -18.47
CA LEU A 225 -1.25 -5.32 -17.30
C LEU A 225 -1.51 -4.40 -16.10
N VAL A 226 -0.61 -3.43 -15.84
CA VAL A 226 -0.79 -2.45 -14.77
C VAL A 226 -2.06 -1.61 -15.01
N PHE A 227 -2.30 -1.13 -16.23
CA PHE A 227 -3.55 -0.42 -16.56
C PHE A 227 -4.80 -1.23 -16.25
N SER A 228 -4.76 -2.53 -16.55
CA SER A 228 -5.87 -3.44 -16.28
C SER A 228 -6.12 -3.59 -14.78
N TYR A 229 -5.06 -3.74 -13.98
CA TYR A 229 -5.19 -3.79 -12.52
C TYR A 229 -5.63 -2.47 -11.90
N LEU A 230 -5.13 -1.33 -12.39
CA LEU A 230 -5.56 0.00 -11.94
C LEU A 230 -7.07 0.18 -12.14
N LYS A 231 -7.62 -0.19 -13.31
CA LYS A 231 -9.07 -0.13 -13.55
C LYS A 231 -9.84 -1.10 -12.65
N ALA A 232 -9.37 -2.32 -12.51
CA ALA A 232 -9.99 -3.31 -11.63
C ALA A 232 -10.03 -2.82 -10.16
N SER A 233 -8.99 -2.12 -9.71
CA SER A 233 -8.96 -1.54 -8.37
C SER A 233 -10.03 -0.46 -8.17
N ILE A 234 -10.26 0.40 -9.17
CA ILE A 234 -11.32 1.42 -9.13
C ILE A 234 -12.70 0.77 -9.03
N GLU A 235 -12.96 -0.22 -9.88
CA GLU A 235 -14.22 -0.97 -9.86
C GLU A 235 -14.47 -1.64 -8.50
N LYS A 236 -13.42 -2.21 -7.89
CA LYS A 236 -13.53 -2.88 -6.59
C LYS A 236 -13.67 -1.88 -5.44
N ILE A 237 -13.08 -0.69 -5.51
CA ILE A 237 -13.29 0.39 -4.54
C ILE A 237 -14.77 0.79 -4.51
N ILE A 238 -15.41 0.99 -5.68
CA ILE A 238 -16.85 1.28 -5.79
C ILE A 238 -17.69 0.23 -5.06
N LEU A 239 -17.34 -1.05 -5.24
CA LEU A 239 -18.05 -2.17 -4.63
C LEU A 239 -17.88 -2.20 -3.11
N VAL A 240 -16.70 -1.90 -2.59
CA VAL A 240 -16.48 -1.77 -1.14
C VAL A 240 -17.32 -0.64 -0.56
N VAL A 241 -17.31 0.54 -1.19
CA VAL A 241 -18.14 1.68 -0.74
C VAL A 241 -19.62 1.30 -0.74
N ALA A 242 -20.08 0.65 -1.81
CA ALA A 242 -21.47 0.21 -1.93
C ALA A 242 -21.88 -0.77 -0.82
N ILE A 243 -21.10 -1.82 -0.64
CA ILE A 243 -21.40 -2.91 0.29
C ILE A 243 -21.31 -2.43 1.75
N THR A 244 -20.36 -1.52 2.04
CA THR A 244 -20.26 -0.83 3.33
C THR A 244 -21.59 -0.18 3.72
N HIS A 245 -22.31 0.39 2.76
CA HIS A 245 -23.61 1.03 3.00
C HIS A 245 -24.81 0.15 2.59
N GLY A 246 -24.62 -1.17 2.51
CA GLY A 246 -25.69 -2.13 2.27
C GLY A 246 -26.27 -2.14 0.85
N ILE A 247 -25.60 -1.49 -0.11
CA ILE A 247 -26.05 -1.42 -1.50
C ILE A 247 -25.62 -2.70 -2.23
N LYS A 248 -26.59 -3.55 -2.56
CA LYS A 248 -26.36 -4.84 -3.24
C LYS A 248 -26.49 -4.74 -4.76
N ASN A 249 -26.02 -5.78 -5.47
CA ASN A 249 -26.21 -6.02 -6.90
C ASN A 249 -25.57 -4.98 -7.84
N LEU A 250 -24.51 -4.30 -7.38
CA LEU A 250 -23.71 -3.42 -8.25
C LEU A 250 -22.82 -4.19 -9.23
N ASP A 251 -22.37 -5.40 -8.86
CA ASP A 251 -21.62 -6.30 -9.75
C ASP A 251 -22.40 -6.74 -10.99
N GLY A 252 -23.73 -6.81 -10.89
CA GLY A 252 -24.60 -7.16 -12.01
C GLY A 252 -24.68 -6.09 -13.10
N LYS A 253 -24.21 -4.86 -12.83
CA LYS A 253 -24.18 -3.77 -13.80
C LYS A 253 -22.90 -3.85 -14.63
N LYS A 254 -23.03 -3.98 -15.95
CA LYS A 254 -21.88 -4.13 -16.86
C LYS A 254 -21.08 -2.86 -17.05
N GLU A 255 -21.75 -1.71 -17.06
CA GLU A 255 -21.11 -0.42 -17.37
C GLU A 255 -20.74 0.36 -16.11
N HIS A 256 -19.55 0.95 -16.13
CA HIS A 256 -19.04 1.82 -15.06
C HIS A 256 -20.02 2.94 -14.69
N ARG A 257 -20.54 3.66 -15.70
CA ARG A 257 -21.49 4.76 -15.50
C ARG A 257 -22.78 4.31 -14.82
N GLN A 258 -23.27 3.11 -15.15
CA GLN A 258 -24.46 2.54 -14.52
C GLN A 258 -24.21 2.20 -13.04
N LYS A 259 -23.00 1.74 -12.70
CA LYS A 259 -22.58 1.50 -11.32
C LYS A 259 -22.52 2.80 -10.53
N LEU A 260 -21.83 3.80 -11.06
CA LEU A 260 -21.73 5.12 -10.45
C LEU A 260 -23.09 5.75 -10.19
N ASN A 261 -23.98 5.75 -11.18
CA ASN A 261 -25.33 6.31 -11.01
C ASN A 261 -26.10 5.59 -9.90
N ALA A 262 -26.02 4.25 -9.82
CA ALA A 262 -26.64 3.51 -8.72
C ALA A 262 -26.04 3.85 -7.35
N LEU A 263 -24.71 3.97 -7.29
CA LEU A 263 -24.02 4.31 -6.06
C LEU A 263 -24.46 5.69 -5.58
N LYS A 264 -24.41 6.69 -6.47
CA LYS A 264 -24.87 8.05 -6.19
C LYS A 264 -26.33 8.12 -5.81
N GLU A 265 -27.21 7.34 -6.41
CA GLU A 265 -28.63 7.38 -6.06
C GLU A 265 -28.86 6.82 -4.64
N LYS A 266 -28.24 5.67 -4.35
CA LYS A 266 -28.53 4.88 -3.13
C LYS A 266 -27.71 5.25 -1.90
N LEU A 267 -26.57 5.95 -2.06
CA LEU A 267 -25.76 6.36 -0.92
C LEU A 267 -26.56 7.34 -0.01
N PRO A 268 -26.50 7.18 1.33
CA PRO A 268 -27.12 8.11 2.26
C PRO A 268 -26.59 9.54 2.10
N LYS A 269 -27.43 10.56 2.34
CA LYS A 269 -27.02 11.98 2.23
C LYS A 269 -25.87 12.34 3.16
N HIS A 270 -25.87 11.84 4.40
CA HIS A 270 -24.79 12.13 5.36
C HIS A 270 -23.44 11.58 4.89
N VAL A 271 -23.43 10.41 4.25
CA VAL A 271 -22.22 9.81 3.64
C VAL A 271 -21.72 10.66 2.47
N LYS A 272 -22.62 11.04 1.56
CA LYS A 272 -22.27 11.89 0.40
C LYS A 272 -21.68 13.24 0.79
N ASN A 273 -22.03 13.75 1.97
CA ASN A 273 -21.56 15.02 2.47
C ASN A 273 -20.19 14.92 3.17
N GLN A 274 -19.67 13.71 3.40
CA GLN A 274 -18.33 13.53 3.95
C GLN A 274 -17.28 13.87 2.88
N HIS A 275 -16.28 14.67 3.25
CA HIS A 275 -15.24 15.14 2.33
C HIS A 275 -14.53 14.01 1.57
N TYR A 276 -14.23 12.90 2.25
CA TYR A 276 -13.55 11.77 1.63
C TYR A 276 -14.48 10.92 0.75
N CYS A 277 -15.80 10.96 0.94
CA CYS A 277 -16.75 10.40 -0.03
C CYS A 277 -16.82 11.27 -1.30
N GLN A 278 -16.83 12.60 -1.15
CA GLN A 278 -16.81 13.53 -2.27
C GLN A 278 -15.54 13.34 -3.10
N PHE A 279 -14.38 13.25 -2.44
CA PHE A 279 -13.10 12.95 -3.07
C PHE A 279 -13.14 11.67 -3.92
N ILE A 280 -13.72 10.57 -3.39
CA ILE A 280 -13.88 9.31 -4.12
C ILE A 280 -14.78 9.54 -5.36
N LEU A 281 -15.93 10.17 -5.18
CA LEU A 281 -16.89 10.37 -6.27
C LEU A 281 -16.32 11.25 -7.38
N GLU A 282 -15.67 12.37 -7.04
CA GLU A 282 -14.99 13.25 -7.99
C GLU A 282 -13.93 12.48 -8.79
N PHE A 283 -13.14 11.65 -8.12
CA PHE A 283 -12.08 10.91 -8.79
C PHE A 283 -12.62 9.81 -9.71
N ILE A 284 -13.68 9.10 -9.31
CA ILE A 284 -14.23 8.02 -10.13
C ILE A 284 -15.07 8.57 -11.29
N GLU A 285 -15.70 9.73 -11.11
CA GLU A 285 -16.39 10.45 -12.18
C GLU A 285 -15.45 11.11 -13.18
N SER A 286 -14.25 11.47 -12.74
CA SER A 286 -13.32 12.25 -13.51
C SER A 286 -12.97 11.61 -14.86
N GLU A 287 -12.52 12.49 -15.77
CA GLU A 287 -11.89 12.11 -17.02
C GLU A 287 -10.73 11.12 -16.82
N ASN A 288 -10.17 10.92 -15.61
CA ASN A 288 -9.04 10.03 -15.35
C ASN A 288 -9.24 8.60 -15.87
N LEU A 289 -10.44 8.00 -15.81
CA LEU A 289 -10.67 6.67 -16.40
C LEU A 289 -10.70 6.71 -17.94
N SER A 290 -11.26 7.78 -18.52
CA SER A 290 -11.25 8.03 -19.95
C SER A 290 -9.83 8.33 -20.45
N GLU A 291 -9.09 9.17 -19.75
CA GLU A 291 -7.67 9.45 -19.94
C GLU A 291 -6.83 8.18 -19.82
N LEU A 292 -7.06 7.33 -18.81
CA LEU A 292 -6.38 6.03 -18.71
C LEU A 292 -6.66 5.14 -19.92
N ASN A 293 -7.91 5.15 -20.40
CA ASN A 293 -8.32 4.40 -21.59
C ASN A 293 -7.68 4.97 -22.85
N ASN A 294 -7.65 6.30 -22.99
CA ASN A 294 -7.11 7.02 -24.15
C ASN A 294 -5.59 6.87 -24.19
N TYR A 295 -4.91 6.97 -23.06
CA TYR A 295 -3.48 6.80 -22.93
C TYR A 295 -3.06 5.35 -23.19
N ARG A 296 -3.78 4.37 -22.61
CA ARG A 296 -3.61 2.95 -22.93
C ARG A 296 -3.80 2.67 -24.42
N SER A 297 -4.88 3.21 -25.01
CA SER A 297 -5.18 3.01 -26.44
C SER A 297 -4.12 3.67 -27.32
N GLY A 298 -3.63 4.85 -26.93
CA GLY A 298 -2.54 5.55 -27.58
C GLY A 298 -1.26 4.72 -27.63
N ILE A 299 -0.86 4.14 -26.49
CA ILE A 299 0.32 3.24 -26.39
C ILE A 299 0.16 2.01 -27.28
N LEU A 300 -1.05 1.42 -27.35
CA LEU A 300 -1.29 0.17 -28.08
C LEU A 300 -1.57 0.35 -29.58
N HIS A 301 -1.85 1.57 -30.05
CA HIS A 301 -2.08 1.85 -31.47
C HIS A 301 -0.76 1.83 -32.25
N LYS A 302 -0.79 1.36 -33.52
CA LYS A 302 0.38 1.32 -34.42
C LYS A 302 1.23 2.60 -34.45
N LYS A 303 0.60 3.78 -34.34
CA LYS A 303 1.31 5.07 -34.27
C LYS A 303 2.04 5.27 -32.94
N GLY A 304 1.38 5.01 -31.80
CA GLY A 304 2.04 5.09 -30.49
C GLY A 304 3.08 3.99 -30.28
N ILE A 305 2.87 2.78 -30.79
CA ILE A 305 3.93 1.74 -30.84
C ILE A 305 5.10 2.22 -31.69
N SER A 306 4.85 2.90 -32.83
CA SER A 306 5.90 3.49 -33.67
C SER A 306 6.63 4.64 -32.96
N ASP A 307 5.91 5.52 -32.25
CA ASP A 307 6.47 6.56 -31.38
C ASP A 307 7.13 5.98 -30.10
N LEU A 308 7.07 4.67 -29.88
CA LEU A 308 7.80 3.97 -28.82
C LEU A 308 8.93 3.11 -29.40
N GLN A 309 9.21 3.20 -30.72
CA GLN A 309 10.24 2.39 -31.35
C GLN A 309 11.66 2.90 -31.02
N PRO A 310 12.62 1.98 -30.79
CA PRO A 310 14.00 2.27 -30.39
C PRO A 310 14.70 3.34 -31.25
N HIS A 311 14.51 3.27 -32.57
CA HIS A 311 15.23 4.12 -33.52
C HIS A 311 14.84 5.60 -33.46
N ASN A 312 13.67 5.92 -32.89
CA ASN A 312 13.20 7.30 -32.77
C ASN A 312 13.89 8.08 -31.63
N TYR A 313 14.62 7.39 -30.74
CA TYR A 313 15.22 8.00 -29.54
C TYR A 313 16.71 7.68 -29.37
N VAL A 314 17.35 7.11 -30.39
CA VAL A 314 18.80 6.90 -30.42
C VAL A 314 19.51 8.25 -30.25
N GLY A 315 20.33 8.38 -29.19
CA GLY A 315 21.03 9.62 -28.84
C GLY A 315 20.28 10.58 -27.90
N SER A 316 19.02 10.28 -27.52
CA SER A 316 18.26 11.08 -26.54
C SER A 316 18.72 10.81 -25.10
N LYS A 317 18.59 11.80 -24.20
CA LYS A 317 18.94 11.61 -22.77
C LYS A 317 17.98 10.60 -22.14
N ALA A 318 18.44 9.89 -21.10
CA ALA A 318 17.63 8.88 -20.40
C ALA A 318 16.31 9.45 -19.83
N SER A 319 16.29 10.73 -19.46
CA SER A 319 15.08 11.47 -19.04
C SER A 319 14.00 11.58 -20.11
N ASP A 320 14.36 11.42 -21.38
CA ASP A 320 13.48 11.65 -22.52
C ASP A 320 12.89 10.34 -23.06
N ILE A 321 13.14 9.22 -22.37
CA ILE A 321 12.64 7.89 -22.75
C ILE A 321 11.14 7.80 -22.44
N PRO A 322 10.29 7.51 -23.44
CA PRO A 322 8.84 7.41 -23.26
C PRO A 322 8.38 6.44 -22.16
N LEU A 323 9.12 5.34 -21.94
CA LEU A 323 8.80 4.38 -20.88
C LEU A 323 8.86 4.99 -19.48
N ARG A 324 9.76 5.95 -19.24
CA ARG A 324 9.84 6.66 -17.94
C ARG A 324 8.58 7.48 -17.68
N LYS A 325 8.10 8.18 -18.71
CA LYS A 325 6.83 8.92 -18.65
C LYS A 325 5.64 7.99 -18.43
N ILE A 326 5.61 6.82 -19.07
CA ILE A 326 4.57 5.81 -18.84
C ILE A 326 4.60 5.33 -17.39
N PHE A 327 5.78 5.03 -16.84
CA PHE A 327 5.93 4.65 -15.43
C PHE A 327 5.37 5.73 -14.49
N GLU A 328 5.72 6.99 -14.72
CA GLU A 328 5.26 8.12 -13.90
C GLU A 328 3.74 8.24 -13.90
N VAL A 329 3.09 8.13 -15.07
CA VAL A 329 1.62 8.12 -15.19
C VAL A 329 1.00 6.95 -14.42
N LEU A 330 1.58 5.75 -14.53
CA LEU A 330 1.06 4.58 -13.82
C LEU A 330 1.19 4.70 -12.30
N VAL A 331 2.33 5.22 -11.80
CA VAL A 331 2.56 5.47 -10.37
C VAL A 331 1.66 6.59 -9.84
N GLU A 332 1.44 7.64 -10.62
CA GLU A 332 0.52 8.71 -10.26
C GLU A 332 -0.91 8.17 -10.14
N GLN A 333 -1.37 7.38 -11.11
CA GLN A 333 -2.68 6.74 -11.02
C GLN A 333 -2.77 5.76 -9.84
N HIS A 334 -1.72 4.98 -9.57
CA HIS A 334 -1.70 4.07 -8.42
C HIS A 334 -1.82 4.82 -7.10
N SER A 335 -1.12 5.94 -6.96
CA SER A 335 -1.22 6.84 -5.81
C SER A 335 -2.63 7.38 -5.63
N LYS A 336 -3.27 7.85 -6.72
CA LYS A 336 -4.66 8.30 -6.71
C LYS A 336 -5.64 7.19 -6.32
N ASN A 337 -5.47 5.98 -6.86
CA ASN A 337 -6.28 4.81 -6.51
C ASN A 337 -6.11 4.43 -5.03
N THR A 338 -4.88 4.53 -4.52
CA THR A 338 -4.54 4.29 -3.12
C THR A 338 -5.20 5.32 -2.20
N ALA A 339 -5.23 6.60 -2.59
CA ALA A 339 -5.94 7.64 -1.87
C ALA A 339 -7.46 7.38 -1.81
N MET A 340 -8.07 6.96 -2.92
CA MET A 340 -9.48 6.56 -2.92
C MET A 340 -9.75 5.35 -2.02
N LEU A 341 -8.84 4.37 -2.00
CA LEU A 341 -8.96 3.20 -1.15
C LEU A 341 -8.91 3.59 0.33
N LEU A 342 -8.05 4.54 0.72
CA LEU A 342 -8.08 5.13 2.07
C LEU A 342 -9.45 5.69 2.40
N GLY A 343 -10.02 6.50 1.50
CA GLY A 343 -11.36 7.05 1.70
C GLY A 343 -12.42 5.97 1.86
N ALA A 344 -12.36 4.90 1.06
CA ALA A 344 -13.30 3.78 1.15
C ALA A 344 -13.16 3.01 2.48
N TYR A 345 -11.94 2.84 2.98
CA TYR A 345 -11.71 2.24 4.29
C TYR A 345 -12.05 3.19 5.45
N ALA A 346 -11.94 4.50 5.27
CA ALA A 346 -12.46 5.47 6.24
C ALA A 346 -13.99 5.40 6.34
N LEU A 347 -14.69 5.33 5.19
CA LEU A 347 -16.15 5.11 5.16
C LEU A 347 -16.56 3.83 5.90
N LEU A 348 -15.79 2.75 5.66
CA LEU A 348 -16.01 1.50 6.36
C LEU A 348 -15.72 1.63 7.86
N THR A 349 -14.64 2.29 8.24
CA THR A 349 -14.30 2.54 9.65
C THR A 349 -15.44 3.26 10.35
N ASP A 350 -15.98 4.33 9.76
CA ASP A 350 -17.11 5.08 10.32
C ASP A 350 -18.33 4.17 10.56
N GLU A 351 -18.67 3.33 9.58
CA GLU A 351 -19.78 2.38 9.72
C GLU A 351 -19.51 1.31 10.79
N LEU A 352 -18.27 0.82 10.89
CA LEU A 352 -17.87 -0.16 11.91
C LEU A 352 -17.87 0.45 13.32
N VAL A 353 -17.39 1.68 13.49
CA VAL A 353 -17.43 2.42 14.75
C VAL A 353 -18.86 2.70 15.16
N ARG A 354 -19.74 3.07 14.22
CA ARG A 354 -21.16 3.29 14.50
C ARG A 354 -21.88 2.04 15.00
N LYS A 355 -21.51 0.86 14.50
CA LYS A 355 -22.10 -0.43 14.90
C LYS A 355 -21.48 -1.03 16.17
N ASP A 356 -20.17 -0.94 16.31
CA ASP A 356 -19.38 -1.45 17.44
C ASP A 356 -18.38 -0.36 17.87
N PRO A 357 -18.79 0.60 18.71
CA PRO A 357 -17.90 1.65 19.17
C PRO A 357 -16.65 1.06 19.86
N PRO A 358 -15.44 1.57 19.56
CA PRO A 358 -14.22 1.08 20.21
C PRO A 358 -14.22 1.47 21.68
N ASN A 359 -13.76 0.56 22.55
CA ASN A 359 -13.53 0.86 23.97
C ASN A 359 -12.14 1.51 24.13
N ILE A 360 -11.95 2.66 23.49
CA ILE A 360 -10.69 3.41 23.39
C ILE A 360 -11.04 4.89 23.49
N ASN A 361 -10.40 5.61 24.41
CA ASN A 361 -10.55 7.06 24.45
C ASN A 361 -9.80 7.67 23.26
N PRO A 362 -10.40 8.58 22.45
CA PRO A 362 -9.71 9.23 21.34
C PRO A 362 -8.37 9.87 21.72
N THR A 363 -8.22 10.34 22.96
CA THR A 363 -6.96 10.92 23.46
C THR A 363 -5.84 9.90 23.67
N GLU A 364 -6.13 8.60 23.61
CA GLU A 364 -5.13 7.53 23.67
C GLU A 364 -4.45 7.30 22.32
N ILE A 365 -5.04 7.75 21.21
CA ILE A 365 -4.48 7.60 19.88
C ILE A 365 -3.34 8.64 19.73
N PRO A 366 -2.15 8.25 19.26
CA PRO A 366 -1.07 9.19 19.00
C PRO A 366 -1.52 10.32 18.06
N ASN A 367 -1.28 11.58 18.43
CA ASN A 367 -1.62 12.80 17.67
C ASN A 367 -0.54 13.21 16.67
#